data_AF-A0A936WLF6-F1
#
_entry.id   AF-A0A936WLF6-F1
#
_cell.length_a   1.000
_cell.length_b   1.000
_cell.length_c   1.000
_cell.angle_alpha   90.00
_cell.angle_beta   90.00
_cell.angle_gamma   90.00
#
_symmetry.space_group_name_H-M   'P 1'
#
loop_
_entity.id
_entity.type
_entity.pdbx_description
1 polymer ?
#
loop_
_entity_poly.entity_id
_entity_poly.type
_entity_poly.pdbx_seq_one_letter_code
_entity_poly.pdbx_strand_id
1 'polypeptide(L)'
;MLRPDGFSIRQDGAPGSDLSGNSELGVTMRYTGDDWASTTFHRFKKLFDDKGAVNPWATVVSSTYEHFYPNVTADVVANVEFNFLFRDVRTGRRHIPESRQHVTHAFGRSPTNSVTLLKPSDLKPTVYKLVAGANVLMFNKVEVTLPDAAAAAQLVTWLRMTSALPAAFTITISGGAIVPASLSIKKF
;
A
#
# COMPACT_ATOMS: atom_id res chain seq x y z
N MET A 1 6.97 -27.76 29.34
CA MET A 1 5.83 -26.83 29.23
C MET A 1 6.30 -25.71 28.32
N LEU A 2 5.68 -25.50 27.15
CA LEU A 2 5.99 -24.36 26.28
C LEU A 2 5.64 -23.07 27.04
N ARG A 3 6.47 -22.04 26.90
CA ARG A 3 6.31 -20.78 27.64
C ARG A 3 4.97 -20.08 27.27
N PRO A 4 4.42 -19.21 28.13
CA PRO A 4 3.08 -18.63 27.99
C PRO A 4 2.90 -17.67 26.80
N ASP A 5 3.94 -17.45 26.01
CA ASP A 5 4.09 -16.40 25.02
C ASP A 5 3.22 -16.62 23.76
N GLY A 6 2.41 -17.69 23.72
CA GLY A 6 1.19 -17.71 22.91
C GLY A 6 1.32 -18.14 21.45
N PHE A 7 2.40 -18.80 21.03
CA PHE A 7 2.45 -19.37 19.67
C PHE A 7 3.25 -20.69 19.62
N SER A 8 2.60 -21.77 19.16
CA SER A 8 3.26 -23.04 18.85
C SER A 8 2.64 -23.66 17.61
N ILE A 9 3.46 -23.90 16.59
CA ILE A 9 3.06 -24.66 15.39
C ILE A 9 3.46 -26.12 15.61
N ARG A 10 2.50 -27.03 15.44
CA ARG A 10 2.74 -28.48 15.46
C ARG A 10 2.68 -29.01 14.03
N GLN A 11 3.75 -29.67 13.61
CA GLN A 11 3.80 -30.43 12.36
C GLN A 11 4.06 -31.89 12.70
N ASP A 12 3.20 -32.77 12.19
CA ASP A 12 3.32 -34.23 12.36
C ASP A 12 3.77 -34.84 11.04
N GLY A 13 4.74 -35.74 11.07
CA GLY A 13 5.30 -36.42 9.89
C GLY A 13 5.51 -37.91 10.14
N ALA A 14 5.62 -38.69 9.06
CA ALA A 14 5.92 -40.11 9.12
C ALA A 14 7.44 -40.37 9.17
N PRO A 15 7.90 -41.51 9.72
CA PRO A 15 9.31 -41.89 9.66
C PRO A 15 9.83 -41.87 8.22
N GLY A 16 10.94 -41.16 7.99
CA GLY A 16 11.56 -41.02 6.67
C GLY A 16 10.90 -39.99 5.73
N SER A 17 9.95 -39.19 6.23
CA SER A 17 9.39 -38.04 5.49
C SER A 17 9.99 -36.73 5.99
N ASP A 18 10.42 -35.88 5.05
CA ASP A 18 10.78 -34.50 5.37
C ASP A 18 9.52 -33.73 5.74
N LEU A 19 9.56 -33.08 6.90
CA LEU A 19 8.52 -32.12 7.30
C LEU A 19 8.64 -30.89 6.40
N SER A 20 7.80 -30.84 5.37
CA SER A 20 7.66 -29.68 4.50
C SER A 20 6.33 -29.01 4.79
N GLY A 21 6.39 -27.75 5.22
CA GLY A 21 5.20 -26.96 5.46
C GLY A 21 5.56 -25.50 5.66
N ASN A 22 4.95 -24.63 4.88
CA ASN A 22 5.09 -23.19 5.04
C ASN A 22 4.42 -22.79 6.35
N SER A 23 5.19 -22.21 7.27
CA SER A 23 4.64 -21.56 8.46
C SER A 23 4.43 -20.09 8.14
N GLU A 24 3.18 -19.63 8.23
CA GLU A 24 2.85 -18.22 8.07
C GLU A 24 2.73 -17.55 9.45
N LEU A 25 3.44 -16.44 9.64
CA LEU A 25 3.36 -15.61 10.83
C LEU A 25 2.70 -14.28 10.46
N GLY A 26 1.48 -14.05 10.94
CA GLY A 26 0.80 -12.76 10.81
C GLY A 26 1.27 -11.80 11.90
N VAL A 27 1.82 -10.64 11.49
CA VAL A 27 2.19 -9.56 12.42
C VAL A 27 1.21 -8.41 12.24
N THR A 28 0.51 -8.03 13.32
CA THR A 28 -0.32 -6.82 13.33
C THR A 28 0.46 -5.69 13.99
N MET A 29 0.67 -4.61 13.25
CA MET A 29 1.36 -3.42 13.74
C MET A 29 0.37 -2.30 13.98
N ARG A 30 0.48 -1.62 15.11
CA ARG A 30 -0.29 -0.41 15.43
C ARG A 30 0.62 0.79 15.42
N TYR A 31 0.30 1.78 14.59
CA TYR A 31 0.99 3.07 14.65
C TYR A 31 0.54 3.83 15.90
N THR A 32 1.51 4.26 16.71
CA THR A 32 1.28 5.01 17.97
C THR A 32 2.05 6.32 18.01
N GLY A 33 2.59 6.77 16.87
CA GLY A 33 3.28 8.04 16.77
C GLY A 33 2.29 9.20 16.63
N ASP A 34 2.78 10.39 16.98
CA ASP A 34 2.04 11.64 16.81
C ASP A 34 2.41 12.36 15.50
N ASP A 35 3.36 11.82 14.73
CA ASP A 35 3.89 12.42 13.51
C ASP A 35 3.17 11.87 12.26
N TRP A 36 2.13 12.56 11.84
CA TRP A 36 1.36 12.21 10.65
C TRP A 36 1.86 13.02 9.46
N ALA A 37 2.17 12.34 8.36
CA ALA A 37 2.40 12.97 7.08
C ALA A 37 1.06 13.18 6.37
N SER A 38 1.00 14.18 5.50
CA SER A 38 -0.20 14.45 4.71
C SER A 38 0.10 14.65 3.24
N THR A 39 -0.92 14.44 2.40
CA THR A 39 -0.91 14.84 1.00
C THR A 39 -2.28 15.37 0.60
N THR A 40 -2.30 16.34 -0.31
CA THR A 40 -3.54 16.96 -0.78
C THR A 40 -3.97 16.34 -2.10
N PHE A 41 -5.23 15.91 -2.15
CA PHE A 41 -5.87 15.42 -3.36
C PHE A 41 -6.95 16.37 -3.84
N HIS A 42 -7.04 16.51 -5.15
CA HIS A 42 -8.13 17.20 -5.82
C HIS A 42 -9.19 16.18 -6.25
N ARG A 43 -10.45 16.53 -6.09
CA ARG A 43 -11.57 15.74 -6.58
C ARG A 43 -12.47 16.63 -7.42
N PHE A 44 -12.74 16.17 -8.64
CA PHE A 44 -13.67 16.80 -9.56
C PHE A 44 -14.89 15.90 -9.71
N LYS A 45 -16.08 16.49 -9.61
CA LYS A 45 -17.37 15.82 -9.79
C LYS A 45 -18.20 16.57 -10.83
N LYS A 46 -19.20 15.88 -11.38
CA LYS A 46 -20.07 16.42 -12.43
C LYS A 46 -19.30 16.87 -13.67
N LEU A 47 -18.25 16.13 -14.05
CA LEU A 47 -17.53 16.37 -15.31
C LEU A 47 -18.46 16.11 -16.51
N PHE A 48 -19.30 15.08 -16.41
CA PHE A 48 -20.29 14.74 -17.42
C PHE A 48 -21.68 14.75 -16.78
N ASP A 49 -22.71 14.99 -17.58
CA ASP A 49 -24.09 14.80 -17.19
C ASP A 49 -24.48 13.30 -17.21
N ASP A 50 -25.71 12.99 -16.80
CA ASP A 50 -26.21 11.61 -16.75
C ASP A 50 -26.34 10.96 -18.13
N LYS A 51 -26.20 11.73 -19.21
CA LYS A 51 -26.24 11.27 -20.61
C LYS A 51 -24.84 11.16 -21.23
N GLY A 52 -23.79 11.45 -20.46
CA GLY A 52 -22.39 11.44 -20.92
C GLY A 52 -21.98 12.69 -21.70
N ALA A 53 -22.85 13.70 -21.80
CA ALA A 53 -22.48 14.99 -22.37
C ALA A 53 -21.61 15.77 -21.37
N VAL A 54 -20.76 16.63 -21.90
CA VAL A 54 -19.79 17.35 -21.11
C VAL A 54 -20.48 18.50 -20.38
N ASN A 55 -20.35 18.55 -19.06
CA ASN A 55 -20.90 19.64 -18.28
C ASN A 55 -20.05 20.92 -18.43
N PRO A 56 -20.68 22.11 -18.47
CA PRO A 56 -19.95 23.37 -18.49
C PRO A 56 -19.23 23.60 -17.16
N TRP A 57 -18.12 24.32 -17.21
CA TRP A 57 -17.25 24.55 -16.04
C TRP A 57 -18.00 25.06 -14.81
N ALA A 58 -18.97 25.97 -14.98
CA ALA A 58 -19.76 26.53 -13.89
C ALA A 58 -20.56 25.49 -13.07
N THR A 59 -20.73 24.28 -13.61
CA THR A 59 -21.46 23.18 -12.96
C THR A 59 -20.55 22.08 -12.39
N VAL A 60 -19.26 22.12 -12.74
CA VAL A 60 -18.25 21.20 -12.21
C VAL A 60 -18.03 21.51 -10.74
N VAL A 61 -18.12 20.48 -9.90
CA VAL A 61 -17.87 20.62 -8.47
C VAL A 61 -16.45 20.16 -8.19
N SER A 62 -15.58 21.08 -7.78
CA SER A 62 -14.23 20.76 -7.32
C SER A 62 -14.16 20.81 -5.79
N SER A 63 -13.33 19.95 -5.22
CA SER A 63 -13.03 19.92 -3.80
C SER A 63 -11.59 19.46 -3.60
N THR A 64 -10.97 19.92 -2.53
CA THR A 64 -9.71 19.38 -2.04
C THR A 64 -9.97 18.61 -0.76
N TYR A 65 -9.20 17.56 -0.53
CA TYR A 65 -9.14 16.91 0.76
C TYR A 65 -7.71 16.51 1.07
N GLU A 66 -7.39 16.53 2.35
CA GLU A 66 -6.10 16.12 2.87
C GLU A 66 -6.19 14.67 3.32
N HIS A 67 -5.22 13.86 2.89
CA HIS A 67 -5.09 12.47 3.30
C HIS A 67 -3.91 12.34 4.22
N PHE A 68 -4.17 11.94 5.46
CA PHE A 68 -3.17 11.72 6.48
C PHE A 68 -2.74 10.25 6.50
N TYR A 69 -1.44 10.01 6.62
CA TYR A 69 -0.85 8.69 6.73
C TYR A 69 0.32 8.73 7.72
N PRO A 70 0.67 7.58 8.34
CA PRO A 70 1.76 7.57 9.31
C PRO A 70 3.09 8.00 8.70
N ASN A 71 3.82 8.91 9.35
CA ASN A 71 5.15 9.31 8.90
C ASN A 71 6.20 8.30 9.39
N VAL A 72 6.49 7.28 8.58
CA VAL A 72 7.56 6.31 8.85
C VAL A 72 8.75 6.66 7.97
N THR A 73 9.90 6.97 8.59
CA THR A 73 11.10 7.45 7.88
C THR A 73 12.08 6.34 7.52
N ALA A 74 11.97 5.17 8.15
CA ALA A 74 12.84 4.02 7.93
C ALA A 74 12.04 2.72 7.81
N ASP A 75 12.62 1.72 7.14
CA ASP A 75 12.05 0.38 7.08
C ASP A 75 11.83 -0.17 8.49
N VAL A 76 10.63 -0.70 8.74
CA VAL A 76 10.37 -1.42 9.97
C VAL A 76 10.79 -2.86 9.77
N VAL A 77 11.78 -3.27 10.55
CA VAL A 77 12.42 -4.57 10.44
C VAL A 77 12.14 -5.36 11.72
N ALA A 78 11.85 -6.65 11.56
CA ALA A 78 11.75 -7.58 12.66
C ALA A 78 12.78 -8.69 12.51
N ASN A 79 13.27 -9.14 13.66
CA ASN A 79 14.11 -10.31 13.77
C ASN A 79 13.23 -11.50 14.11
N VAL A 80 13.20 -12.50 13.24
CA VAL A 80 12.42 -13.71 13.44
C VAL A 80 13.35 -14.85 13.82
N GLU A 81 12.98 -15.55 14.89
CA GLU A 81 13.70 -16.70 15.40
C GLU A 81 12.73 -17.82 15.73
N PHE A 82 13.06 -19.02 15.25
CA PHE A 82 12.28 -20.22 15.51
C PHE A 82 13.09 -21.17 16.37
N ASN A 83 12.39 -21.82 17.31
CA ASN A 83 12.94 -22.92 18.07
C ASN A 83 12.12 -24.17 17.73
N PHE A 84 12.80 -25.22 17.27
CA PHE A 84 12.16 -26.47 16.93
C PHE A 84 12.30 -27.47 18.07
N LEU A 85 11.20 -28.13 18.42
CA LEU A 85 11.19 -29.21 19.40
C LEU A 85 10.79 -30.49 18.68
N PHE A 86 11.68 -31.47 18.61
CA PHE A 86 11.36 -32.75 18.03
C PHE A 86 10.82 -33.69 19.11
N ARG A 87 9.63 -34.25 18.87
CA ARG A 87 8.99 -35.22 19.75
C ARG A 87 9.01 -36.58 19.09
N ASP A 88 9.60 -37.56 19.77
CA ASP A 88 9.48 -38.96 19.39
C ASP A 88 8.15 -39.51 19.93
N VAL A 89 7.17 -39.68 19.03
CA VAL A 89 5.89 -40.31 19.36
C VAL A 89 6.04 -41.81 19.16
N ARG A 90 6.42 -42.52 20.24
CA ARG A 90 6.47 -44.00 20.22
C ARG A 90 5.07 -44.57 20.01
N THR A 91 4.84 -45.19 18.86
CA THR A 91 3.62 -45.91 18.52
C THR A 91 3.57 -47.25 19.25
N GLY A 92 3.09 -47.25 20.50
CA GLY A 92 2.66 -48.46 21.20
C GLY A 92 1.21 -48.83 20.86
N ARG A 93 0.75 -50.05 21.20
CA ARG A 93 -0.65 -50.52 20.99
C ARG A 93 -1.73 -49.70 21.74
N ARG A 94 -1.35 -48.69 22.54
CA ARG A 94 -2.27 -47.78 23.25
C ARG A 94 -1.86 -46.33 23.00
N HIS A 95 -2.85 -45.49 22.72
CA HIS A 95 -2.69 -44.04 22.61
C HIS A 95 -2.04 -43.49 23.89
N ILE A 96 -0.85 -42.88 23.78
CA ILE A 96 -0.18 -42.21 24.89
C ILE A 96 -0.60 -40.73 24.90
N PRO A 97 -1.14 -40.20 26.00
CA PRO A 97 -1.45 -38.78 26.11
C PRO A 97 -0.22 -37.90 25.85
N GLU A 98 -0.40 -36.77 25.18
CA GLU A 98 0.70 -35.85 24.80
C GLU A 98 1.55 -35.39 26.00
N SER A 99 0.94 -35.26 27.18
CA SER A 99 1.62 -34.93 28.44
C SER A 99 2.64 -35.97 28.92
N ARG A 100 2.56 -37.21 28.40
CA ARG A 100 3.46 -38.33 28.75
C ARG A 100 4.47 -38.67 27.64
N GLN A 101 4.50 -37.87 26.56
CA GLN A 101 5.48 -38.03 25.49
C GLN A 101 6.81 -37.36 25.90
N HIS A 102 7.93 -38.00 25.57
CA HIS A 102 9.26 -37.49 25.86
C HIS A 102 9.80 -36.71 24.66
N VAL A 103 10.27 -35.49 24.89
CA VAL A 103 11.04 -34.71 23.90
C VAL A 103 12.45 -35.28 23.89
N THR A 104 12.84 -35.96 22.82
CA THR A 104 14.15 -36.62 22.70
C THR A 104 15.24 -35.65 22.28
N HIS A 105 14.89 -34.62 21.50
CA HIS A 105 15.85 -33.62 21.01
C HIS A 105 15.22 -32.22 20.97
N ALA A 106 15.77 -31.28 21.74
CA ALA A 106 15.64 -29.86 21.43
C ALA A 106 16.67 -29.56 20.34
N PHE A 107 16.25 -29.12 19.16
CA PHE A 107 17.20 -28.79 18.10
C PHE A 107 17.08 -27.33 17.69
N GLY A 108 18.25 -26.71 17.52
CA GLY A 108 18.53 -25.52 16.71
C GLY A 108 17.60 -24.32 16.90
N ARG A 109 18.17 -23.23 17.41
CA ARG A 109 17.63 -21.89 17.13
C ARG A 109 17.88 -21.63 15.64
N SER A 110 16.86 -21.24 14.88
CA SER A 110 17.12 -20.75 13.52
C SER A 110 18.08 -19.55 13.60
N PRO A 111 18.92 -19.32 12.58
CA PRO A 111 19.60 -18.03 12.46
C PRO A 111 18.57 -16.91 12.59
N THR A 112 18.94 -15.86 13.32
CA THR A 112 18.11 -14.66 13.41
C THR A 112 18.04 -14.06 12.01
N ASN A 113 16.88 -14.18 11.38
CA ASN A 113 16.65 -13.61 10.06
C ASN A 113 15.99 -12.25 10.23
N SER A 114 16.59 -11.25 9.59
CA SER A 114 16.04 -9.91 9.51
C SER A 114 15.04 -9.84 8.36
N VAL A 115 13.79 -9.48 8.67
CA VAL A 115 12.69 -9.38 7.71
C VAL A 115 12.13 -7.96 7.74
N THR A 116 12.08 -7.30 6.59
CA THR A 116 11.38 -6.03 6.44
C THR A 116 9.87 -6.29 6.49
N LEU A 117 9.21 -5.75 7.51
CA LEU A 117 7.77 -5.85 7.69
C LEU A 117 7.02 -4.75 6.93
N LEU A 118 7.58 -3.54 6.89
CA LEU A 118 6.95 -2.38 6.30
C LEU A 118 7.99 -1.41 5.76
N LYS A 119 7.83 -0.95 4.51
CA LYS A 119 8.64 0.14 3.96
C LYS A 119 7.88 1.46 4.07
N PRO A 120 8.58 2.60 4.21
CA PRO A 120 7.97 3.93 4.12
C PRO A 120 7.10 4.13 2.87
N SER A 121 7.47 3.53 1.74
CA SER A 121 6.74 3.61 0.48
C SER A 121 5.36 2.94 0.51
N ASP A 122 5.17 1.95 1.37
CA ASP A 122 3.95 1.15 1.41
C ASP A 122 2.80 1.92 2.08
N LEU A 123 3.14 2.91 2.91
CA LEU A 123 2.19 3.80 3.58
C LEU A 123 1.86 5.05 2.77
N LYS A 124 2.76 5.45 1.86
CA LYS A 124 2.57 6.65 1.05
C LYS A 124 1.45 6.40 0.03
N PRO A 125 0.40 7.22 0.02
CA PRO A 125 -0.66 7.05 -0.96
C PRO A 125 -0.09 7.28 -2.37
N THR A 126 -0.56 6.49 -3.33
CA THR A 126 -0.15 6.69 -4.73
C THR A 126 -0.71 8.01 -5.24
N VAL A 127 0.15 8.87 -5.79
CA VAL A 127 -0.21 10.19 -6.27
C VAL A 127 -0.13 10.22 -7.80
N TYR A 128 -1.20 10.71 -8.44
CA TYR A 128 -1.23 10.94 -9.87
C TYR A 128 -1.20 12.43 -10.16
N LYS A 129 -0.26 12.85 -11.01
CA LYS A 129 -0.08 14.24 -11.41
C LYS A 129 -0.33 14.40 -12.90
N LEU A 130 -0.97 15.50 -13.26
CA LEU A 130 -1.24 15.86 -14.66
C LEU A 130 -0.12 16.73 -15.20
N VAL A 131 0.53 16.25 -16.28
CA VAL A 131 1.72 16.89 -16.85
C VAL A 131 1.51 17.12 -18.35
N ALA A 132 1.78 18.34 -18.81
CA ALA A 132 1.84 18.73 -20.22
C ALA A 132 3.32 18.90 -20.62
N GLY A 133 3.86 17.93 -21.37
CA GLY A 133 5.30 17.88 -21.66
C GLY A 133 6.15 17.73 -20.39
N ALA A 134 7.01 18.72 -20.11
CA ALA A 134 7.81 18.79 -18.89
C ALA A 134 7.15 19.58 -17.74
N ASN A 135 5.98 20.19 -18.00
CA ASN A 135 5.35 21.14 -17.08
C ASN A 135 4.16 20.54 -16.36
N VAL A 136 4.02 20.87 -15.08
CA VAL A 136 2.89 20.46 -14.24
C VAL A 136 1.70 21.38 -14.52
N LEU A 137 0.52 20.80 -14.72
CA LEU A 137 -0.71 21.59 -14.82
C LEU A 137 -1.05 22.20 -13.46
N MET A 138 -1.16 23.53 -13.45
CA MET A 138 -1.61 24.28 -12.29
C MET A 138 -3.05 24.77 -12.50
N PHE A 139 -3.90 24.52 -11.51
CA PHE A 139 -5.25 25.05 -11.41
C PHE A 139 -5.30 26.08 -10.28
N ASN A 140 -5.63 27.34 -10.60
CA ASN A 140 -5.59 28.46 -9.64
C ASN A 140 -4.24 28.56 -8.87
N LYS A 141 -3.13 28.44 -9.60
CA LYS A 141 -1.76 28.39 -9.04
C LYS A 141 -1.49 27.22 -8.08
N VAL A 142 -2.30 26.16 -8.13
CA VAL A 142 -2.09 24.92 -7.37
C VAL A 142 -1.84 23.78 -8.33
N GLU A 143 -0.79 22.99 -8.09
CA GLU A 143 -0.56 21.75 -8.84
C GLU A 143 -1.73 20.78 -8.68
N VAL A 144 -2.24 20.27 -9.80
CA VAL A 144 -3.37 19.32 -9.77
C VAL A 144 -2.86 17.89 -9.51
N THR A 145 -3.05 17.46 -8.27
CA THR A 145 -2.81 16.08 -7.82
C THR A 145 -4.12 15.32 -7.64
N LEU A 146 -4.25 14.14 -8.23
CA LEU A 146 -5.48 13.33 -8.24
C LEU A 146 -5.27 12.00 -7.50
N PRO A 147 -6.34 11.45 -6.89
CA PRO A 147 -6.25 10.26 -6.02
C PRO A 147 -5.90 8.98 -6.77
N ASP A 148 -6.29 8.89 -8.04
CA ASP A 148 -6.03 7.73 -8.88
C ASP A 148 -5.94 8.11 -10.37
N ALA A 149 -5.49 7.14 -11.18
CA ALA A 149 -5.36 7.29 -12.62
C ALA A 149 -6.71 7.52 -13.33
N ALA A 150 -7.82 7.00 -12.79
CA ALA A 150 -9.12 7.11 -13.43
C ALA A 150 -9.68 8.53 -13.28
N ALA A 151 -9.56 9.14 -12.10
CA ALA A 151 -9.89 10.54 -11.84
C ALA A 151 -9.02 11.47 -12.71
N ALA A 152 -7.74 11.16 -12.86
CA ALA A 152 -6.84 11.85 -13.78
C ALA A 152 -7.30 11.74 -15.25
N ALA A 153 -7.63 10.54 -15.72
CA ALA A 153 -8.09 10.32 -17.08
C ALA A 153 -9.46 10.96 -17.37
N GLN A 154 -10.38 10.93 -16.41
CA GLN A 154 -11.67 11.58 -16.52
C GLN A 154 -11.51 13.09 -16.65
N LEU A 155 -10.67 13.71 -15.83
CA LEU A 155 -10.41 15.14 -15.92
C LEU A 155 -9.72 15.51 -17.23
N VAL A 156 -8.72 14.73 -17.68
CA VAL A 156 -8.07 14.96 -18.99
C VAL A 156 -9.04 14.84 -20.14
N THR A 157 -9.90 13.81 -20.13
CA THR A 157 -10.94 13.61 -21.15
C THR A 157 -11.89 14.80 -21.16
N TRP A 158 -12.37 15.20 -19.99
CA TRP A 158 -13.22 16.37 -19.83
C TRP A 158 -12.56 17.63 -20.39
N LEU A 159 -11.31 17.93 -20.00
CA LEU A 159 -10.53 19.08 -20.48
C LEU A 159 -10.35 19.08 -22.02
N ARG A 160 -10.19 17.91 -22.64
CA ARG A 160 -10.08 17.79 -24.11
C ARG A 160 -11.40 18.08 -24.81
N MET A 161 -12.52 17.68 -24.20
CA MET A 161 -13.85 17.85 -24.78
C MET A 161 -14.45 19.23 -24.49
N THR A 162 -14.06 19.88 -23.39
CA THR A 162 -14.36 21.28 -23.13
C THR A 162 -13.25 22.17 -23.68
N SER A 163 -13.47 22.82 -24.82
CA SER A 163 -12.73 24.04 -25.17
C SER A 163 -12.97 25.20 -24.18
N ALA A 164 -13.83 24.98 -23.18
CA ALA A 164 -14.30 25.94 -22.17
C ALA A 164 -13.34 26.15 -20.99
N LEU A 165 -12.03 26.15 -21.24
CA LEU A 165 -11.15 26.90 -20.35
C LEU A 165 -11.60 28.37 -20.47
N PRO A 166 -12.07 29.03 -19.39
CA PRO A 166 -12.41 30.45 -19.48
C PRO A 166 -11.20 31.21 -20.03
N ALA A 167 -11.42 32.33 -20.75
CA ALA A 167 -10.34 33.17 -21.26
C ALA A 167 -9.34 33.62 -20.16
N ALA A 168 -9.72 33.50 -18.88
CA ALA A 168 -8.91 33.73 -17.68
C ALA A 168 -8.45 32.44 -16.97
N PHE A 169 -8.26 31.32 -17.67
CA PHE A 169 -7.48 30.20 -17.15
C PHE A 169 -6.04 30.30 -17.63
N THR A 170 -5.13 30.68 -16.74
CA THR A 170 -3.70 30.65 -17.02
C THR A 170 -3.17 29.25 -16.73
N ILE A 171 -3.01 28.43 -17.77
CA ILE A 171 -2.08 27.29 -17.69
C ILE A 171 -0.68 27.90 -17.72
N THR A 172 -0.09 28.11 -16.55
CA THR A 172 1.31 28.52 -16.49
C THR A 172 2.18 27.31 -16.81
N ILE A 173 2.57 27.20 -18.07
CA ILE A 173 3.60 26.28 -18.54
C ILE A 173 4.93 26.97 -18.28
N SER A 174 5.62 26.64 -17.19
CA SER A 174 6.94 27.22 -16.86
C SER A 174 8.04 26.59 -17.73
N GLY A 175 8.06 26.94 -19.01
CA GLY A 175 9.10 26.54 -19.97
C GLY A 175 8.52 26.15 -21.33
N GLY A 176 8.51 27.11 -22.26
CA GLY A 176 8.38 26.89 -23.71
C GLY A 176 6.95 26.75 -24.26
N ALA A 177 6.59 27.71 -25.13
CA ALA A 177 5.54 27.71 -26.16
C ALA A 177 4.26 26.85 -25.97
N ILE A 178 3.11 27.53 -26.03
CA ILE A 178 1.76 26.93 -26.16
C ILE A 178 1.66 26.21 -27.52
N VAL A 179 1.84 24.89 -27.49
CA VAL A 179 1.37 23.96 -28.52
C VAL A 179 0.57 22.91 -27.74
N PRO A 180 -0.62 22.46 -28.19
CA PRO A 180 -1.41 21.44 -27.49
C PRO A 180 -0.71 20.08 -27.61
N ALA A 181 0.39 19.92 -26.89
CA ALA A 181 1.18 18.70 -26.82
C ALA A 181 0.59 17.83 -25.71
N SER A 182 0.11 16.65 -26.13
CA SER A 182 -0.14 15.45 -25.33
C SER A 182 -0.07 15.62 -23.80
N LEU A 183 -1.24 15.85 -23.20
CA LEU A 183 -1.44 15.69 -21.76
C LEU A 183 -1.18 14.23 -21.36
N SER A 184 -0.27 14.03 -20.42
CA SER A 184 0.12 12.71 -19.90
C SER A 184 -0.13 12.62 -18.39
N ILE A 185 -0.46 11.43 -17.91
CA ILE A 185 -0.71 11.13 -16.49
C ILE A 185 0.54 10.40 -15.97
N LYS A 186 1.20 10.96 -14.95
CA LYS A 186 2.36 10.33 -14.30
C LYS A 186 2.03 9.94 -12.86
N LYS A 187 2.53 8.76 -12.46
CA LYS A 187 2.50 8.26 -11.08
C LYS A 187 3.78 8.70 -10.36
N PHE A 188 3.65 9.22 -9.14
CA PHE A 188 4.74 9.64 -8.27
C PHE A 188 4.65 8.95 -6.91
#